data_AF-A0A8T4M0Z8-F1
#
_entry.id   AF-A0A8T4M0Z8-F1
#
_cell.length_a   1.000
_cell.length_b   1.000
_cell.length_c   1.000
_cell.angle_alpha   90.00
_cell.angle_beta   90.00
_cell.angle_gamma   90.00
#
_symmetry.space_group_name_H-M   'P 1'
#
loop_
_entity.id
_entity.type
_entity.pdbx_description
1 polymer ?
#
loop_
_entity_poly.entity_id
_entity_poly.type
_entity_poly.pdbx_seq_one_letter_code
_entity_poly.pdbx_strand_id
1 'polypeptide(L)'
;MKKTRIEKKLRRKTNPDLVSTVINSKKNPAWIKVSDIISRPRRKKIALNLDEISLQCKDGENVLIPGKVLGTGSINKKIKIIALDFSESAREKLNKSKIEIFHIDEEMKKNPNAKNIKILMERK
;
A
#
# COMPACT_ATOMS: atom_id res chain seq x y z
N MET A 1 1.36 -9.76 18.96
CA MET A 1 0.55 -8.75 18.25
C MET A 1 -0.88 -9.28 18.10
N LYS A 2 -1.87 -8.65 18.76
CA LYS A 2 -3.18 -9.27 19.07
C LYS A 2 -4.14 -9.26 17.85
N LYS A 3 -4.27 -10.41 17.17
CA LYS A 3 -5.24 -10.69 16.08
C LYS A 3 -6.66 -10.18 16.39
N THR A 4 -7.04 -10.19 17.67
CA THR A 4 -8.31 -9.67 18.23
C THR A 4 -8.57 -8.18 17.94
N ARG A 5 -7.52 -7.34 17.86
CA ARG A 5 -7.68 -5.89 17.58
C ARG A 5 -8.08 -5.63 16.12
N ILE A 6 -7.55 -6.41 15.17
CA ILE A 6 -7.88 -6.28 13.75
C ILE A 6 -9.36 -6.63 13.53
N GLU A 7 -9.83 -7.69 14.20
CA GLU A 7 -11.21 -8.17 14.10
C GLU A 7 -12.23 -7.16 14.60
N LYS A 8 -11.96 -6.51 15.75
CA LYS A 8 -12.79 -5.39 16.25
C LYS A 8 -12.84 -4.21 15.28
N LYS A 9 -11.73 -3.91 14.59
CA LYS A 9 -11.69 -2.83 13.58
C LYS A 9 -12.47 -3.22 12.32
N LEU A 10 -12.41 -4.49 11.91
CA LEU A 10 -13.06 -5.01 10.71
C LEU A 10 -14.59 -4.90 10.81
N ARG A 11 -15.16 -5.20 11.99
CA ARG A 11 -16.61 -5.06 12.26
C ARG A 11 -17.16 -3.65 12.03
N ARG A 12 -16.31 -2.62 12.05
CA ARG A 12 -16.72 -1.22 11.85
C ARG A 12 -16.61 -0.76 10.39
N LYS A 13 -16.16 -1.62 9.49
CA LYS A 13 -15.91 -1.26 8.09
C LYS A 13 -17.02 -1.79 7.20
N THR A 14 -17.56 -0.90 6.39
CA THR A 14 -18.66 -1.20 5.47
C THR A 14 -18.18 -1.65 4.09
N ASN A 15 -16.96 -1.27 3.68
CA ASN A 15 -16.45 -1.58 2.35
C ASN A 15 -15.98 -3.06 2.28
N PRO A 16 -16.59 -3.90 1.42
CA PRO A 16 -16.36 -5.34 1.36
C PRO A 16 -14.98 -5.70 0.78
N ASP A 17 -14.51 -4.97 -0.24
CA ASP A 17 -13.22 -5.22 -0.88
C ASP A 17 -12.07 -5.03 0.11
N LEU A 18 -12.15 -3.95 0.90
CA LEU A 18 -11.14 -3.70 1.91
C LEU A 18 -11.15 -4.78 3.01
N VAL A 19 -12.34 -5.28 3.36
CA VAL A 19 -12.48 -6.34 4.36
C VAL A 19 -11.84 -7.64 3.86
N SER A 20 -12.05 -7.99 2.59
CA SER A 20 -11.47 -9.20 1.98
C SER A 20 -9.94 -9.11 1.89
N THR A 21 -9.38 -7.97 1.47
CA THR A 21 -7.93 -7.70 1.49
C THR A 21 -7.35 -7.94 2.89
N VAL A 22 -7.96 -7.37 3.93
CA VAL A 22 -7.46 -7.48 5.31
C VAL A 22 -7.51 -8.93 5.82
N ILE A 23 -8.56 -9.68 5.49
CA ILE A 23 -8.68 -11.10 5.85
C ILE A 23 -7.58 -11.91 5.16
N ASN A 24 -7.34 -11.69 3.87
CA ASN A 24 -6.30 -12.37 3.13
C ASN A 24 -4.91 -12.03 3.69
N SER A 25 -4.67 -10.77 4.06
CA SER A 25 -3.38 -10.35 4.63
C SER A 25 -3.14 -10.92 6.03
N LYS A 26 -4.20 -11.16 6.81
CA LYS A 26 -4.12 -11.78 8.16
C LYS A 26 -3.59 -13.21 8.11
N LYS A 27 -3.73 -13.92 6.99
CA LYS A 27 -3.28 -15.30 6.83
C LYS A 27 -1.75 -15.42 6.78
N ASN A 28 -1.06 -14.43 6.22
CA ASN A 28 0.40 -14.46 6.08
C ASN A 28 1.12 -13.64 7.14
N PRO A 29 2.10 -14.21 7.89
CA PRO A 29 2.79 -13.52 8.96
C PRO A 29 3.57 -12.28 8.48
N ALA A 30 4.12 -12.32 7.27
CA ALA A 30 4.84 -11.21 6.66
C ALA A 30 3.94 -9.97 6.43
N TRP A 31 2.66 -10.20 6.11
CA TRP A 31 1.68 -9.16 5.80
C TRP A 31 0.86 -8.72 7.02
N ILE A 32 1.06 -9.33 8.20
CA ILE A 32 0.33 -8.94 9.42
C ILE A 32 0.51 -7.46 9.74
N LYS A 33 1.74 -6.92 9.61
CA LYS A 33 2.02 -5.49 9.85
C LYS A 33 1.20 -4.59 8.91
N VAL A 34 1.19 -4.93 7.63
CA VAL A 34 0.44 -4.21 6.58
C VAL A 34 -1.07 -4.29 6.84
N SER A 35 -1.57 -5.48 7.20
CA SER A 35 -2.97 -5.71 7.54
C SER A 35 -3.43 -4.86 8.73
N ASP A 36 -2.59 -4.71 9.78
CA ASP A 36 -2.95 -3.88 10.93
C ASP A 36 -3.03 -2.40 10.53
N ILE A 37 -2.15 -1.93 9.65
CA ILE A 37 -2.15 -0.55 9.16
C ILE A 37 -3.39 -0.29 8.29
N ILE A 38 -3.67 -1.15 7.31
CA ILE A 38 -4.87 -1.02 6.46
C ILE A 38 -6.14 -1.08 7.31
N SER A 39 -6.15 -1.91 8.37
CA SER A 39 -7.28 -2.02 9.31
C SER A 39 -7.54 -0.73 10.10
N ARG A 40 -6.60 0.22 10.17
CA ARG A 40 -6.76 1.47 10.93
C ARG A 40 -7.97 2.30 10.44
N PRO A 41 -8.55 3.14 11.32
CA PRO A 41 -9.59 4.09 10.95
C PRO A 41 -9.14 5.04 9.83
N ARG A 42 -10.09 5.56 9.04
CA ARG A 42 -9.81 6.43 7.88
C ARG A 42 -8.89 7.60 8.21
N ARG A 43 -9.09 8.27 9.35
CA ARG A 43 -8.25 9.36 9.88
C ARG A 43 -6.78 9.00 10.18
N LYS A 44 -6.45 7.72 10.30
CA LYS A 44 -5.08 7.21 10.50
C LYS A 44 -4.54 6.49 9.25
N LYS A 45 -5.28 6.50 8.14
CA LYS A 45 -4.78 5.96 6.88
C LYS A 45 -3.83 6.97 6.26
N ILE A 46 -2.78 6.44 5.67
CA ILE A 46 -1.76 7.23 5.00
C ILE A 46 -2.23 7.52 3.57
N ALA A 47 -1.94 8.73 3.11
CA ALA A 47 -1.99 9.06 1.69
C ALA A 47 -0.68 9.77 1.34
N LEU A 48 0.06 9.23 0.38
CA LEU A 48 1.37 9.74 -0.04
C LEU A 48 1.28 10.32 -1.45
N ASN A 49 2.03 11.39 -1.67
CA ASN A 49 2.20 12.00 -2.99
C ASN A 49 3.35 11.33 -3.76
N LEU A 50 3.38 11.51 -5.09
CA LEU A 50 4.44 10.97 -5.93
C LEU A 50 5.81 11.55 -5.56
N ASP A 51 5.88 12.83 -5.21
CA ASP A 51 7.13 13.48 -4.78
C ASP A 51 7.70 12.88 -3.48
N GLU A 52 6.83 12.65 -2.49
CA GLU A 52 7.20 12.04 -1.21
C GLU A 52 7.78 10.63 -1.42
N ILE A 53 7.16 9.86 -2.33
CA ILE A 53 7.63 8.53 -2.71
C ILE A 53 8.98 8.65 -3.43
N SER A 54 9.14 9.58 -4.36
CA SER A 54 10.38 9.81 -5.11
C SER A 54 11.56 10.13 -4.20
N LEU A 55 11.34 10.94 -3.16
CA LEU A 55 12.37 11.32 -2.18
C LEU A 55 12.81 10.14 -1.30
N GLN A 56 11.88 9.28 -0.92
CA GLN A 56 12.15 8.16 0.00
C GLN A 56 12.67 6.90 -0.69
N CYS A 57 12.51 6.79 -2.01
CA CYS A 57 12.83 5.58 -2.76
C CYS A 57 14.09 5.74 -3.63
N LYS A 58 14.81 4.63 -3.81
CA LYS A 58 15.93 4.52 -4.76
C LYS A 58 15.49 3.72 -5.98
N ASP A 59 16.23 3.86 -7.08
CA ASP A 59 16.00 3.07 -8.29
C ASP A 59 16.12 1.57 -7.99
N GLY A 60 15.19 0.77 -8.55
CA GLY A 60 15.12 -0.68 -8.37
C GLY A 60 14.48 -1.16 -7.06
N GLU A 61 13.96 -0.26 -6.22
CA GLU A 61 13.28 -0.64 -4.97
C GLU A 61 11.79 -0.99 -5.20
N ASN A 62 11.29 -1.96 -4.42
CA ASN A 62 9.86 -2.27 -4.32
C ASN A 62 9.27 -1.54 -3.12
N VAL A 63 8.28 -0.70 -3.39
CA VAL A 63 7.72 0.24 -2.42
C VAL A 63 6.29 -0.17 -2.12
N LEU A 64 5.97 -0.38 -0.84
CA LEU A 64 4.63 -0.71 -0.39
C LEU A 64 4.04 0.44 0.43
N ILE A 65 2.86 0.87 -0.01
CA ILE A 65 2.11 1.97 0.60
C ILE A 65 0.80 1.38 1.10
N PRO A 66 0.62 1.21 2.43
CA PRO A 66 -0.58 0.61 3.03
C PRO A 66 -1.80 1.56 3.02
N GLY A 67 -1.89 2.41 2.00
CA GLY A 67 -2.81 3.55 1.89
C GLY A 67 -3.02 3.98 0.44
N LYS A 68 -3.46 5.22 0.24
CA LYS A 68 -3.76 5.77 -1.09
C LYS A 68 -2.57 6.54 -1.67
N VAL A 69 -2.32 6.39 -2.96
CA VAL A 69 -1.31 7.19 -3.68
C VAL A 69 -1.99 8.32 -4.44
N LEU A 70 -1.51 9.53 -4.20
CA LEU A 70 -1.99 10.77 -4.80
C LEU A 70 -1.07 11.22 -5.92
N GLY A 71 -1.63 11.87 -6.94
CA GLY A 71 -0.92 12.25 -8.16
C GLY A 71 -0.15 13.57 -8.09
N THR A 72 0.05 14.17 -6.92
CA THR A 72 0.86 15.40 -6.81
C THR A 72 2.33 15.04 -7.03
N GLY A 73 2.99 15.74 -7.96
CA GLY A 73 4.40 15.50 -8.26
C GLY A 73 4.73 14.66 -9.48
N SER A 74 5.99 14.21 -9.56
CA SER A 74 6.49 13.28 -10.57
C SER A 74 7.54 12.31 -10.00
N ILE A 75 7.60 11.11 -10.58
CA ILE A 75 8.62 10.10 -10.27
C ILE A 75 9.37 9.82 -11.56
N ASN A 76 10.69 10.02 -11.53
CA ASN A 76 11.57 9.76 -12.66
C ASN A 76 12.48 8.54 -12.44
N LYS A 77 12.09 7.67 -11.50
CA LYS A 77 12.86 6.51 -11.05
C LYS A 77 12.16 5.22 -11.49
N LYS A 78 12.94 4.19 -11.83
CA LYS A 78 12.43 2.84 -12.11
C LYS A 78 12.20 2.11 -10.80
N ILE A 79 11.00 2.26 -10.26
CA ILE A 79 10.58 1.59 -9.03
C ILE A 79 9.30 0.79 -9.26
N LYS A 80 9.01 -0.14 -8.34
CA LYS A 80 7.74 -0.87 -8.32
C LYS A 80 6.90 -0.34 -7.17
N ILE A 81 5.71 0.20 -7.45
CA ILE A 81 4.83 0.78 -6.43
C ILE A 81 3.65 -0.16 -6.19
N ILE A 82 3.50 -0.59 -4.94
CA ILE A 82 2.40 -1.41 -4.47
C ILE A 82 1.55 -0.57 -3.52
N ALA A 83 0.26 -0.39 -3.79
CA ALA A 83 -0.62 0.37 -2.90
C ALA A 83 -2.01 -0.24 -2.75
N LEU A 84 -2.76 0.24 -1.75
CA LEU A 84 -4.15 -0.15 -1.57
C LEU A 84 -5.02 0.44 -2.68
N ASP A 85 -4.82 1.72 -2.97
CA ASP A 85 -5.60 2.46 -3.95
C ASP A 85 -4.74 3.56 -4.61
N PHE A 86 -5.07 3.90 -5.85
CA PHE A 86 -4.41 4.95 -6.62
C PHE A 86 -5.43 6.01 -7.02
N SER A 87 -5.09 7.28 -6.89
CA SER A 87 -5.86 8.34 -7.54
C SER A 87 -5.74 8.22 -9.06
N GLU A 88 -6.77 8.67 -9.78
CA GLU A 88 -6.80 8.67 -11.25
C GLU A 88 -5.60 9.43 -11.83
N SER A 89 -5.33 10.63 -11.30
CA SER A 89 -4.16 11.43 -11.66
C SER A 89 -2.82 10.74 -11.36
N ALA A 90 -2.72 9.99 -10.27
CA ALA A 90 -1.51 9.18 -10.00
C ALA A 90 -1.35 8.08 -11.05
N ARG A 91 -2.43 7.37 -11.38
CA ARG A 91 -2.40 6.25 -12.33
C ARG A 91 -1.96 6.72 -13.71
N GLU A 92 -2.47 7.85 -14.18
CA GLU A 92 -2.04 8.47 -15.44
C GLU A 92 -0.55 8.81 -15.45
N LYS A 93 -0.07 9.49 -14.40
CA LYS A 93 1.34 9.90 -14.31
C LYS A 93 2.30 8.72 -14.22
N LEU A 94 1.93 7.69 -13.46
CA LEU A 94 2.71 6.48 -13.30
C LEU A 94 2.77 5.68 -14.62
N ASN A 95 1.65 5.58 -15.34
CA ASN A 95 1.61 4.97 -16.67
C ASN A 95 2.49 5.74 -17.68
N LYS A 96 2.45 7.08 -17.67
CA LYS A 96 3.32 7.93 -18.50
C LYS A 96 4.80 7.70 -18.19
N SER A 97 5.13 7.50 -16.92
CA SER A 97 6.50 7.29 -16.44
C SER A 97 6.97 5.84 -16.61
N LYS A 98 6.15 4.95 -17.20
CA LYS A 98 6.40 3.50 -17.37
C LYS A 98 6.81 2.81 -16.06
N ILE A 99 6.21 3.26 -14.95
CA ILE A 99 6.43 2.69 -13.63
C ILE A 99 5.49 1.51 -13.43
N GLU A 100 5.98 0.43 -12.83
CA GLU A 100 5.14 -0.72 -12.51
C GLU A 100 4.28 -0.43 -11.28
N ILE A 101 2.97 -0.54 -11.46
CA ILE A 101 1.96 -0.31 -10.42
C ILE A 101 1.27 -1.64 -10.10
N PHE A 102 1.19 -1.97 -8.81
CA PHE A 102 0.48 -3.16 -8.35
C PHE A 102 -0.46 -2.83 -7.18
N HIS A 103 -1.55 -3.60 -7.09
CA HIS A 103 -2.39 -3.57 -5.90
C HIS A 103 -1.85 -4.52 -4.82
N ILE A 104 -2.12 -4.22 -3.56
CA ILE A 104 -1.73 -5.10 -2.43
C ILE A 104 -2.29 -6.51 -2.62
N ASP A 105 -3.52 -6.64 -3.12
CA ASP A 105 -4.15 -7.93 -3.38
C ASP A 105 -3.40 -8.76 -4.44
N GLU A 106 -2.84 -8.10 -5.45
CA GLU A 106 -2.06 -8.74 -6.51
C GLU A 106 -0.68 -9.14 -6.00
N GLU A 107 -0.01 -8.25 -5.28
CA GLU A 107 1.33 -8.51 -4.73
C GLU A 107 1.29 -9.65 -3.71
N MET A 108 0.22 -9.75 -2.92
CA MET A 108 0.05 -10.86 -1.99
C MET A 108 -0.10 -12.21 -2.68
N LYS A 109 -0.68 -12.26 -3.88
CA LYS A 109 -0.75 -13.49 -4.69
C LYS A 109 0.60 -13.84 -5.29
N LYS A 110 1.35 -12.83 -5.78
CA LYS A 110 2.66 -13.04 -6.42
C LYS A 110 3.79 -13.32 -5.42
N ASN A 111 3.80 -12.66 -4.27
CA ASN A 111 4.87 -12.74 -3.28
C ASN A 111 4.32 -12.86 -1.85
N PRO A 112 3.92 -14.08 -1.41
CA PRO A 112 3.37 -14.29 -0.08
C PRO A 112 4.36 -13.98 1.05
N ASN A 113 5.67 -13.98 0.77
CA ASN A 113 6.74 -13.77 1.74
C ASN A 113 7.14 -12.30 1.93
N ALA A 114 6.62 -11.36 1.12
CA ALA A 114 6.95 -9.93 1.20
C ALA A 114 8.47 -9.64 1.25
N LYS A 115 9.29 -10.43 0.54
CA LYS A 115 10.75 -10.23 0.49
C LYS A 115 11.08 -8.98 -0.32
N ASN A 116 12.03 -8.17 0.17
CA ASN A 116 12.52 -6.92 -0.44
C ASN A 116 11.48 -5.81 -0.63
N ILE A 117 10.52 -5.69 0.28
CA ILE A 117 9.51 -4.62 0.25
C ILE A 117 9.83 -3.54 1.29
N LYS A 118 9.96 -2.29 0.83
CA LYS A 118 10.10 -1.12 1.67
C LYS A 118 8.73 -0.53 1.97
N ILE A 119 8.33 -0.54 3.23
CA ILE A 119 7.01 -0.05 3.64
C ILE A 119 7.12 1.44 3.99
N LEU A 120 6.44 2.31 3.25
CA LEU A 120 6.39 3.74 3.54
C LEU A 120 5.19 4.05 4.42
N MET A 121 5.44 4.70 5.55
CA MET A 121 4.41 4.99 6.56
C MET A 121 4.29 6.47 6.93
N GLU A 122 5.19 7.33 6.45
CA GLU A 122 5.32 8.71 6.90
C GLU A 122 5.43 9.67 5.72
N ARG A 123 4.73 10.80 5.84
CA ARG A 123 4.98 11.97 5.00
C ARG A 123 6.28 12.61 5.50
N LYS A 124 7.21 12.89 4.60
CA LYS A 124 8.38 13.72 4.86
C LYS A 124 8.20 15.06 4.21
#